data_AF-A0A6M9Q1Y6-F1
#
_entry.id   AF-A0A6M9Q1Y6-F1
#
_cell.length_a   1.000
_cell.length_b   1.000
_cell.length_c   1.000
_cell.angle_alpha   90.00
_cell.angle_beta   90.00
_cell.angle_gamma   90.00
#
_symmetry.space_group_name_H-M   'P 1'
#
loop_
_entity.id
_entity.type
_entity.pdbx_description
1 polymer ?
#
loop_
_entity_poly.entity_id
_entity_poly.type
_entity_poly.pdbx_seq_one_letter_code
_entity_poly.pdbx_strand_id
1 'polypeptide(L)' 'MQNKLNNIKIPRPIINHDGEVRHLSAQDLKLFKPAKDILPLELFKSLVDMNKTASGRSRLKK' A
#
# COMPACT_ATOMS: atom_id res chain seq x y z
N MET A 1 12.11 -2.16 -38.36
CA MET A 1 12.48 -2.25 -36.92
C MET A 1 11.29 -1.77 -36.12
N GLN A 2 10.46 -2.68 -35.59
CA GLN A 2 9.24 -2.33 -34.84
C GLN A 2 9.57 -2.18 -33.36
N ASN A 3 9.21 -1.02 -32.80
CA ASN A 3 9.55 -0.58 -31.45
C ASN A 3 8.95 -1.50 -30.37
N LYS A 4 9.81 -2.04 -29.50
CA LYS A 4 9.45 -2.78 -28.28
C LYS A 4 8.86 -1.85 -27.21
N LEU A 5 7.69 -1.25 -27.46
CA LEU A 5 6.98 -0.44 -26.47
C LEU A 5 5.73 -1.13 -25.89
N ASN A 6 5.63 -2.44 -26.05
CA ASN A 6 4.48 -3.23 -25.59
C ASN A 6 4.94 -4.09 -24.42
N ASN A 7 4.88 -3.58 -23.18
CA ASN A 7 4.74 -4.40 -21.95
C ASN A 7 4.68 -3.61 -20.64
N ILE A 8 4.65 -2.28 -20.64
CA ILE A 8 4.41 -1.52 -19.41
C ILE A 8 2.89 -1.58 -19.13
N LYS A 9 2.47 -2.56 -18.32
CA LYS A 9 1.10 -2.61 -17.79
C LYS A 9 0.92 -1.42 -16.85
N ILE A 10 0.39 -0.31 -17.36
CA ILE A 10 0.07 0.86 -16.57
C ILE A 10 -1.04 0.45 -15.58
N PRO A 11 -0.79 0.49 -14.26
CA PRO A 11 -1.80 0.12 -13.28
C PRO A 11 -3.00 1.07 -13.41
N ARG A 12 -4.22 0.51 -13.29
CA ARG A 12 -5.43 1.33 -13.30
C ARG A 12 -5.38 2.32 -12.13
N PRO A 13 -5.72 3.60 -12.34
CA PRO A 13 -5.75 4.61 -11.27
C PRO A 13 -6.50 4.10 -10.04
N ILE A 14 -5.99 4.39 -8.84
CA ILE A 14 -6.62 4.00 -7.57
C ILE A 14 -7.81 4.91 -7.24
N ILE A 15 -7.80 6.14 -7.74
CA ILE A 15 -8.85 7.14 -7.52
C ILE A 15 -9.78 7.12 -8.74
N ASN A 16 -11.08 7.02 -8.49
CA ASN A 16 -12.14 7.07 -9.49
C ASN A 16 -12.41 8.52 -9.93
N HIS A 17 -13.23 8.69 -10.98
CA HIS A 17 -13.58 10.01 -11.52
C HIS A 17 -14.42 10.87 -10.57
N ASP A 18 -15.10 10.25 -9.61
CA ASP A 18 -15.84 10.89 -8.52
C ASP A 18 -14.92 11.35 -7.36
N GLY A 19 -13.63 11.02 -7.40
CA GLY A 19 -12.67 11.30 -6.34
C GLY A 19 -12.63 10.25 -5.24
N GLU A 20 -13.44 9.19 -5.31
CA GLU A 20 -13.41 8.10 -4.34
C GLU A 20 -12.26 7.12 -4.60
N VAL A 21 -11.76 6.51 -3.54
CA VAL A 21 -10.77 5.44 -3.64
C VAL A 21 -11.48 4.14 -4.01
N ARG A 22 -11.14 3.57 -5.16
CA ARG A 22 -11.71 2.28 -5.57
C ARG A 22 -11.19 1.14 -4.70
N HIS A 23 -11.96 0.05 -4.65
CA HIS A 23 -11.50 -1.18 -4.04
C HIS A 23 -10.27 -1.74 -4.77
N LEU A 24 -9.27 -2.14 -3.98
CA LEU A 24 -8.05 -2.78 -4.49
C LEU A 24 -8.32 -4.26 -4.74
N SER A 25 -8.04 -4.72 -5.95
CA SER A 25 -8.09 -6.13 -6.31
C SER A 25 -6.84 -6.87 -5.84
N ALA A 26 -6.89 -8.21 -5.83
CA ALA A 26 -5.71 -9.03 -5.54
C ALA A 26 -4.54 -8.77 -6.52
N GLN A 27 -4.82 -8.33 -7.75
CA GLN A 27 -3.78 -7.95 -8.71
C GLN A 27 -3.12 -6.60 -8.35
N ASP A 28 -3.90 -5.65 -7.82
CA ASP A 28 -3.38 -4.37 -7.35
C ASP A 28 -2.46 -4.58 -6.15
N LEU A 29 -2.87 -5.44 -5.20
CA LEU A 29 -2.10 -5.75 -3.99
C LEU A 29 -0.71 -6.33 -4.30
N LYS A 30 -0.56 -7.08 -5.40
CA LYS A 30 0.73 -7.63 -5.84
C LYS A 30 1.74 -6.55 -6.25
N LEU A 31 1.29 -5.33 -6.54
CA LEU A 31 2.16 -4.22 -6.93
C LEU A 31 2.74 -3.49 -5.71
N PHE A 32 2.14 -3.66 -4.52
CA PHE A 32 2.61 -3.02 -3.31
C PHE A 32 3.77 -3.83 -2.72
N LYS A 33 4.89 -3.15 -2.47
CA LYS A 33 5.99 -3.74 -1.70
C LYS A 33 5.69 -3.61 -0.20
N PRO A 34 6.22 -4.53 0.63
CA PRO A 34 6.12 -4.40 2.08
C PRO A 34 6.71 -3.07 2.57
N ALA A 35 6.06 -2.44 3.56
CA ALA A 35 6.48 -1.14 4.08
C ALA A 35 7.93 -1.13 4.61
N LYS A 36 8.38 -2.26 5.20
CA LYS A 36 9.75 -2.46 5.67
C LYS A 36 10.83 -2.32 4.57
N ASP A 37 10.45 -2.54 3.32
CA ASP A 37 11.37 -2.57 2.17
C ASP A 37 11.43 -1.21 1.45
N ILE A 38 10.51 -0.29 1.74
CA ILE A 38 10.42 1.03 1.08
C ILE A 38 10.69 2.18 2.05
N LEU A 39 10.24 2.05 3.30
CA LEU A 39 10.37 3.13 4.28
C LEU A 39 11.80 3.21 4.83
N PRO A 40 12.30 4.42 5.16
CA PRO A 40 13.51 4.57 5.95
C PRO A 40 13.42 3.79 7.26
N LEU A 41 14.52 3.17 7.65
CA LEU A 41 14.57 2.26 8.81
C LEU A 41 14.00 2.87 10.09
N GLU A 42 14.39 4.11 10.40
CA GLU A 42 13.96 4.80 11.63
C GLU A 42 12.47 5.13 11.61
N LEU A 43 11.93 5.52 10.46
CA LEU A 43 10.50 5.75 10.29
C LEU A 43 9.71 4.45 10.46
N PHE A 44 10.17 3.36 9.84
CA PHE A 44 9.52 2.06 9.96
C PHE A 44 9.48 1.58 11.42
N LYS A 45 10.60 1.66 12.16
CA LYS A 45 10.66 1.30 13.59
C LYS A 45 9.69 2.12 14.42
N SER A 46 9.67 3.44 14.23
CA SER A 46 8.76 4.34 14.96
C SER A 46 7.29 3.98 14.75
N LEU A 47 6.88 3.69 13.52
CA LEU A 47 5.51 3.28 13.22
C LEU A 47 5.14 1.92 13.85
N VAL A 48 6.09 0.97 13.86
CA VAL A 48 5.89 -0.33 14.50
C VAL A 48 5.70 -0.18 16.01
N ASP A 49 6.51 0.65 16.66
CA ASP A 49 6.42 0.87 18.11
C ASP A 49 5.15 1.66 18.48
N MET A 50 4.75 2.62 17.65
CA MET A 50 3.45 3.30 17.79
C MET A 50 2.28 2.30 17.69
N ASN A 51 2.33 1.35 16.76
CA ASN A 51 1.27 0.35 16.64
C ASN A 51 1.22 -0.61 17.85
N LYS A 52 2.37 -1.01 18.39
CA LYS A 52 2.44 -1.84 19.62
C LYS A 52 1.81 -1.10 20.81
N THR A 53 2.15 0.18 20.98
CA THR A 53 1.62 1.01 22.08
C THR A 53 0.13 1.29 21.91
N ALA A 54 -0.35 1.50 20.68
CA ALA A 54 -1.77 1.65 20.37
C ALA A 54 -2.56 0.36 20.64
N SER A 55 -1.98 -0.81 20.32
CA SER A 55 -2.59 -2.12 20.55
C SER A 55 -2.72 -2.49 22.04
N GLY A 56 -1.99 -1.81 22.92
CA GLY A 56 -2.15 -1.90 24.38
C GLY A 56 -3.38 -1.16 24.92
N ARG A 57 -4.04 -0.31 24.12
CA ARG A 57 -5.35 0.26 24.45
C ARG A 57 -6.39 -0.79 24.12
N SER A 58 -6.91 -1.41 25.18
CA SER A 58 -7.94 -2.46 25.19
C SER A 58 -8.77 -2.49 23.90
N ARG A 59 -8.72 -3.62 23.17
CA ARG A 59 -9.68 -3.95 22.12
C ARG A 59 -11.06 -3.60 22.67
N LEU A 60 -11.73 -2.60 22.09
CA LEU A 60 -13.16 -2.36 22.32
C LEU A 60 -13.85 -3.70 22.13
N LYS A 61 -14.24 -4.32 23.25
CA LYS A 61 -14.98 -5.57 23.22
C LYS A 61 -16.27 -5.26 22.48
N LYS A 62 -16.48 -5.98 21.37
CA LYS A 62 -17.80 -6.09 20.75
C LYS A 62 -18.75 -6.75 21.73
#